data_AF-A0A7C3UX23-F1
#
_entry.id   AF-A0A7C3UX23-F1
#
_cell.length_a   1.000
_cell.length_b   1.000
_cell.length_c   1.000
_cell.angle_alpha   90.00
_cell.angle_beta   90.00
_cell.angle_gamma   90.00
#
_symmetry.space_group_name_H-M   'P 1'
#
loop_
_entity.id
_entity.type
_entity.pdbx_description
1 polymer ?
#
loop_
_entity_poly.entity_id
_entity_poly.type
_entity_poly.pdbx_seq_one_letter_code
_entity_poly.pdbx_strand_id
1 'polypeptide(L)'
;MPQGGPQPLNKGVGLMATFMMFGKYSAEAVKKISAERTEKTVKLVKKFKGEIKEMYALLGEYDLLLIAELPGPDQAMQFSVALAKLTGIAFASYPAVTVAAFDKLMAEV
;
A
#
# COMPACT_ATOMS: atom_id res chain seq x y z
N MET A 1 -17.90 23.63 11.00
CA MET A 1 -16.59 22.96 10.81
C MET A 1 -16.62 21.69 11.64
N PRO A 2 -16.64 20.48 11.07
CA PRO A 2 -16.51 19.27 11.87
C PRO A 2 -15.03 19.00 12.15
N GLN A 3 -14.72 18.82 13.43
CA GLN A 3 -13.42 18.42 13.93
C GLN A 3 -13.14 16.98 13.51
N GLY A 4 -12.21 16.78 12.57
CA GLY A 4 -11.64 15.48 12.25
C GLY A 4 -10.34 15.29 13.01
N GLY A 5 -10.43 15.04 14.32
CA GLY A 5 -9.28 14.47 15.04
C GLY A 5 -8.91 13.11 14.42
N PRO A 6 -7.65 12.66 14.50
CA PRO A 6 -7.25 11.36 13.98
C PRO A 6 -8.14 10.29 14.61
N GLN A 7 -8.87 9.57 13.76
CA GLN A 7 -9.72 8.46 14.18
C GLN A 7 -8.85 7.45 14.93
N PRO A 8 -9.31 6.92 16.08
CA PRO A 8 -8.58 5.86 16.76
C PRO A 8 -8.56 4.62 15.85
N LEU A 9 -7.38 4.20 15.42
CA LEU A 9 -7.18 2.94 14.70
C LEU A 9 -7.52 1.79 15.66
N ASN A 10 -8.79 1.37 15.65
CA ASN A 10 -9.32 0.43 16.62
C ASN A 10 -8.95 -1.01 16.26
N LYS A 11 -8.21 -1.63 17.18
CA LYS A 11 -8.29 -3.01 17.67
C LYS A 11 -8.86 -4.07 16.70
N GLY A 12 -7.93 -4.81 16.13
CA GLY A 12 -8.13 -6.19 15.67
C GLY A 12 -6.78 -6.70 15.19
N VAL A 13 -6.12 -7.55 16.00
CA VAL A 13 -4.99 -8.35 15.50
C VAL A 13 -5.59 -9.43 14.60
N GLY A 14 -6.06 -9.02 13.42
CA GLY A 14 -6.22 -9.89 12.28
C GLY A 14 -4.86 -10.00 11.60
N LEU A 15 -4.51 -11.21 11.15
CA LEU A 15 -3.25 -11.59 10.51
C LEU A 15 -2.98 -10.85 9.17
N MET A 16 -2.86 -9.53 9.19
CA MET A 16 -2.55 -8.73 8.01
C MET A 16 -1.35 -7.82 8.29
N ALA A 17 -0.33 -7.97 7.46
CA ALA A 17 0.85 -7.12 7.47
C ALA A 17 0.62 -5.88 6.61
N THR A 18 1.11 -4.73 7.09
CA THR A 18 1.09 -3.48 6.35
C THR A 18 2.30 -3.39 5.43
N PHE A 19 2.07 -2.97 4.19
CA PHE A 19 3.11 -2.72 3.21
C PHE A 19 2.97 -1.29 2.67
N MET A 20 4.06 -0.53 2.74
CA MET A 20 4.21 0.75 2.08
C MET A 20 4.83 0.52 0.70
N MET A 21 4.07 0.78 -0.36
CA MET A 21 4.47 0.51 -1.73
C MET A 21 4.67 1.83 -2.49
N PHE A 22 5.92 2.17 -2.75
CA PHE A 22 6.32 3.41 -3.43
C PHE A 22 6.47 3.16 -4.93
N GLY A 23 5.64 3.83 -5.72
CA GLY A 23 5.56 3.64 -7.16
C GLY A 23 6.28 4.73 -7.94
N LYS A 24 6.93 4.33 -9.05
CA LYS A 24 7.52 5.26 -10.03
C LYS A 24 6.98 4.99 -11.42
N TYR A 25 6.39 6.02 -12.03
CA TYR A 25 5.85 5.93 -13.39
C TYR A 25 6.99 5.75 -14.39
N SER A 26 6.79 4.80 -15.31
CA SER A 26 7.50 4.80 -16.57
C SER A 26 6.92 5.86 -17.52
N ALA A 27 7.67 6.20 -18.56
CA ALA A 27 7.22 7.11 -19.62
C ALA A 27 5.94 6.63 -20.33
N GLU A 28 5.66 5.32 -20.34
CA GLU A 28 4.41 4.79 -20.85
C GLU A 28 3.29 4.81 -19.82
N ALA A 29 3.61 4.51 -18.54
CA ALA A 29 2.61 4.43 -17.49
C ALA A 29 2.00 5.80 -17.17
N VAL A 30 2.77 6.90 -17.28
CA VAL A 30 2.28 8.26 -17.07
C VAL A 30 1.24 8.68 -18.11
N LYS A 31 1.38 8.23 -19.37
CA LYS A 31 0.41 8.52 -20.45
C LYS A 31 -0.93 7.84 -20.25
N LYS A 32 -0.97 6.81 -19.40
CA LYS A 32 -2.14 5.97 -19.13
C LYS A 32 -2.76 6.28 -17.77
N ILE A 33 -2.45 7.41 -17.12
CA ILE A 33 -3.05 7.75 -15.82
C ILE A 33 -4.56 7.90 -15.98
N SER A 34 -5.33 7.18 -15.18
CA SER A 34 -6.80 7.22 -15.22
C SER A 34 -7.41 6.67 -13.93
N ALA A 35 -8.63 7.13 -13.60
CA ALA A 35 -9.41 6.59 -12.50
C ALA A 35 -9.71 5.09 -12.67
N GLU A 36 -9.93 4.64 -13.91
CA GLU A 36 -10.19 3.24 -14.23
C GLU A 36 -9.04 2.32 -13.79
N ARG A 37 -7.78 2.76 -13.95
CA ARG A 37 -6.62 1.98 -13.46
C ARG A 37 -6.53 1.93 -11.95
N THR A 38 -6.92 3.01 -11.28
CA THR A 38 -7.02 3.04 -9.82
C THR A 38 -8.04 2.02 -9.33
N GLU A 39 -9.22 1.95 -9.95
CA GLU A 39 -10.23 0.93 -9.63
C GLU A 39 -9.74 -0.50 -9.91
N LYS A 40 -9.05 -0.72 -11.04
CA LYS A 40 -8.46 -2.03 -11.36
C LYS A 40 -7.43 -2.44 -10.31
N THR A 41 -6.64 -1.49 -9.79
CA THR A 41 -5.68 -1.72 -8.70
C THR A 41 -6.37 -2.15 -7.41
N VAL A 42 -7.44 -1.45 -7.00
CA VAL A 42 -8.25 -1.80 -5.81
C VAL A 42 -8.94 -3.17 -5.98
N LYS A 43 -9.38 -3.53 -7.19
CA LYS A 43 -9.92 -4.87 -7.47
C LYS A 43 -8.82 -5.94 -7.48
N LEU A 44 -7.61 -5.58 -7.93
CA LEU A 44 -6.48 -6.51 -8.02
C LEU A 44 -6.01 -6.97 -6.63
N VAL A 45 -5.87 -6.07 -5.66
CA VAL A 45 -5.37 -6.43 -4.31
C VAL A 45 -6.25 -7.48 -3.62
N LYS A 46 -7.57 -7.44 -3.88
CA LYS A 46 -8.53 -8.40 -3.33
C LYS A 46 -8.27 -9.84 -3.79
N LYS A 47 -7.70 -10.03 -4.98
CA LYS A 47 -7.30 -11.37 -5.48
C LYS A 47 -6.20 -12.00 -4.63
N PHE A 48 -5.44 -11.17 -3.92
CA PHE A 48 -4.37 -11.58 -3.00
C PHE A 48 -4.82 -11.52 -1.54
N LYS A 49 -6.14 -11.52 -1.30
CA LYS A 49 -6.77 -11.43 0.02
C LYS A 49 -6.31 -10.19 0.80
N GLY A 50 -5.95 -9.11 0.10
CA GLY A 50 -5.53 -7.85 0.70
C GLY A 50 -6.49 -6.70 0.41
N GLU A 51 -6.16 -5.54 0.96
CA GLU A 51 -6.85 -4.28 0.72
C GLU A 51 -5.87 -3.12 0.59
N ILE A 52 -6.29 -2.06 -0.10
CA ILE A 52 -5.58 -0.78 -0.12
C ILE A 52 -6.26 0.10 0.93
N LYS A 53 -5.50 0.55 1.93
CA LYS A 53 -5.95 1.52 2.92
C LYS A 53 -6.03 2.92 2.34
N GLU A 54 -4.94 3.35 1.70
CA GLU A 54 -4.79 4.71 1.19
C GLU A 54 -3.87 4.74 -0.04
N MET A 55 -4.07 5.75 -0.88
CA MET A 55 -3.23 6.03 -2.04
C MET A 55 -2.94 7.52 -2.15
N TYR A 56 -1.67 7.87 -2.29
CA TYR A 56 -1.22 9.25 -2.44
C TYR A 56 -0.43 9.41 -3.73
N ALA A 57 -0.69 10.49 -4.46
CA ALA A 57 0.25 11.01 -5.45
C ALA A 57 1.26 11.90 -4.74
N LEU A 58 2.54 11.69 -5.03
CA LEU A 58 3.65 12.38 -4.37
C LEU A 58 4.39 13.28 -5.36
N LEU A 59 5.09 14.27 -4.84
CA LEU A 59 6.05 15.10 -5.58
C LEU A 59 7.43 14.88 -4.97
N GLY A 60 8.29 14.10 -5.65
CA GLY A 60 9.62 13.78 -5.13
C GLY A 60 10.26 12.61 -5.87
N GLU A 61 11.05 11.81 -5.16
CA GLU A 61 11.74 10.64 -5.70
C GLU A 61 10.78 9.59 -6.28
N TYR A 62 9.63 9.44 -5.64
CA TYR A 62 8.52 8.56 -6.01
C TYR A 62 7.31 9.38 -6.42
N ASP A 63 6.48 8.79 -7.29
CA ASP A 63 5.27 9.44 -7.81
C ASP A 63 4.01 9.00 -7.05
N LEU A 64 4.05 7.81 -6.43
CA LEU A 64 2.91 7.22 -5.73
C LEU A 64 3.34 6.59 -4.41
N LEU A 65 2.46 6.63 -3.42
CA LEU A 65 2.50 5.79 -2.22
C LEU A 65 1.16 5.05 -2.10
N LEU A 66 1.22 3.72 -2.06
CA LEU A 66 0.10 2.87 -1.69
C LEU A 66 0.36 2.30 -0.30
N ILE A 67 -0.63 2.41 0.58
CA ILE A 67 -0.63 1.71 1.86
C ILE A 67 -1.55 0.50 1.70
N ALA A 68 -0.98 -0.70 1.71
CA ALA A 68 -1.70 -1.95 1.50
C ALA A 68 -1.63 -2.85 2.73
N GLU A 69 -2.71 -3.57 3.02
CA GLU A 69 -2.72 -4.66 3.98
C GLU A 69 -2.86 -5.98 3.23
N LEU A 70 -1.93 -6.90 3.48
CA LEU A 70 -1.86 -8.21 2.82
C LEU A 70 -1.54 -9.28 3.88
N PRO A 71 -1.91 -10.55 3.66
CA PRO A 71 -1.67 -11.61 4.65
C PRO A 71 -0.19 -11.79 5.03
N GLY A 72 0.73 -11.54 4.10
CA GLY A 72 2.16 -11.74 4.31
C GLY A 72 3.02 -11.37 3.10
N PRO A 73 4.35 -11.58 3.20
CA PRO A 73 5.30 -11.18 2.17
C PRO A 73 5.07 -11.87 0.82
N ASP A 74 4.62 -13.13 0.82
CA ASP A 74 4.33 -13.87 -0.42
C ASP A 74 3.23 -13.18 -1.23
N GLN A 75 2.13 -12.79 -0.58
CA GLN A 75 1.03 -12.08 -1.22
C GLN A 75 1.46 -10.67 -1.65
N ALA A 76 2.32 -10.01 -0.87
CA ALA A 76 2.87 -8.71 -1.25
C ALA A 76 3.76 -8.77 -2.49
N MET A 77 4.63 -9.78 -2.59
CA MET A 77 5.45 -10.00 -3.78
C MET A 77 4.58 -10.30 -5.01
N GLN A 78 3.60 -11.19 -4.87
CA GLN A 78 2.68 -11.53 -5.95
C GLN A 78 1.87 -10.29 -6.40
N PHE A 79 1.34 -9.52 -5.44
CA PHE A 79 0.60 -8.31 -5.72
C PHE A 79 1.47 -7.25 -6.40
N SER A 80 2.69 -7.01 -5.92
CA SER A 80 3.64 -6.04 -6.51
C SER A 80 3.93 -6.35 -7.98
N VAL A 81 4.24 -7.62 -8.29
CA VAL A 81 4.50 -8.04 -9.68
C VAL A 81 3.22 -7.95 -10.54
N ALA A 82 2.07 -8.36 -10.01
CA ALA A 82 0.80 -8.26 -10.74
C ALA A 82 0.40 -6.81 -11.00
N LEU A 83 0.64 -5.92 -10.02
CA LEU A 83 0.39 -4.50 -10.13
C LEU A 83 1.29 -3.87 -11.18
N ALA A 84 2.59 -4.20 -11.17
CA ALA A 84 3.53 -3.74 -12.19
C ALA A 84 3.11 -4.19 -13.59
N LYS A 85 2.67 -5.45 -13.77
CA LYS A 85 2.14 -5.93 -15.06
C LYS A 85 0.88 -5.20 -15.50
N LEU A 86 -0.03 -4.89 -14.58
CA LEU A 86 -1.28 -4.16 -14.87
C LEU A 86 -1.01 -2.70 -15.25
N THR A 87 -0.02 -2.06 -14.61
CA THR A 87 0.12 -0.60 -14.60
C THR A 87 1.35 -0.10 -15.37
N GLY A 88 2.35 -0.94 -15.57
CA GLY A 88 3.68 -0.53 -16.06
C GLY A 88 4.45 0.35 -15.07
N ILE A 89 4.06 0.35 -13.78
CA ILE A 89 4.70 1.11 -12.69
C ILE A 89 5.54 0.13 -11.87
N ALA A 90 6.80 0.47 -11.61
CA ALA A 90 7.64 -0.28 -10.69
C ALA A 90 7.37 0.18 -9.25
N PHE A 91 7.26 -0.76 -8.31
CA PHE A 91 7.00 -0.47 -6.90
C PHE A 91 8.12 -1.00 -5.99
N ALA A 92 8.70 -0.13 -5.16
CA ALA A 92 9.50 -0.51 -4.01
C ALA A 92 8.55 -0.78 -2.83
N SER A 93 8.55 -2.01 -2.30
CA SER A 93 7.58 -2.45 -1.28
C SER A 93 8.28 -2.70 0.05
N TYR A 94 7.83 -2.02 1.10
CA TYR A 94 8.43 -2.08 2.43
C TYR A 94 7.40 -2.66 3.42
N PRO A 95 7.68 -3.79 4.08
CA PRO A 95 6.92 -4.20 5.25
C PRO A 95 7.02 -3.10 6.31
N ALA A 96 5.89 -2.75 6.91
CA ALA A 96 5.82 -1.68 7.90
C ALA A 96 5.02 -2.13 9.12
N VAL A 97 5.41 -1.62 10.27
CA VAL A 97 4.65 -1.69 11.51
C VAL A 97 4.39 -0.27 12.00
N THR A 98 3.29 -0.08 12.74
CA THR A 98 3.07 1.20 13.41
C THR A 98 4.13 1.43 14.48
N VAL A 99 4.40 2.70 14.81
CA VAL A 99 5.33 3.05 15.92
C VAL A 99 4.90 2.37 17.22
N ALA A 100 3.61 2.35 17.53
CA ALA A 100 3.09 1.68 18.73
C ALA A 100 3.34 0.16 18.74
N ALA A 101 3.35 -0.51 17.58
CA ALA A 101 3.72 -1.92 17.48
C ALA A 101 5.24 -2.11 17.60
N PHE A 102 6.01 -1.22 16.98
CA PHE A 102 7.47 -1.19 17.11
C PHE A 102 7.92 -1.03 18.57
N ASP A 103 7.38 -0.05 19.31
CA ASP A 103 7.71 0.20 20.72
C ASP A 103 7.48 -1.04 21.59
N LYS A 104 6.40 -1.78 21.33
CA LYS A 104 6.11 -3.04 22.03
C LYS A 104 7.14 -4.13 21.73
N LEU A 105 7.55 -4.28 20.46
CA LEU A 105 8.59 -5.24 20.08
C LEU A 105 9.94 -4.88 20.73
N MET A 106 10.26 -3.59 20.83
CA MET A 106 11.53 -3.15 21.42
C MET A 106 11.56 -3.26 22.95
N ALA A 107 10.41 -3.23 23.62
CA ALA A 107 10.33 -3.49 25.06
C ALA A 107 10.71 -4.93 25.45
N GLU A 108 10.80 -5.84 24.47
CA GLU A 108 11.18 -7.25 24.66
C GLU A 108 12.68 -7.53 24.39
N VAL A 109 13.46 -6.51 24.01
CA VAL A 109 14.90 -6.61 23.67
C VAL A 109 15.77 -6.01 24.78
#